data_AF-K1UJC8-F1
#
_entry.id   AF-K1UJC8-F1
#
_cell.length_a   1.000
_cell.length_b   1.000
_cell.length_c   1.000
_cell.angle_alpha   90.00
_cell.angle_beta   90.00
_cell.angle_gamma   90.00
#
_symmetry.space_group_name_H-M   'P 1'
#
loop_
_entity.id
_entity.type
_entity.pdbx_description
1 polymer ?
#
loop_
_entity_poly.entity_id
_entity_poly.type
_entity_poly.pdbx_seq_one_letter_code
_entity_poly.pdbx_strand_id
1 'polypeptide(L)' 'GDIAVIGNGAGLTLTGMDMIKFHGGEPATFLDIGGGASEESIKKSLNIVLNYEPVKVVFLNV' A
#
# COMPACT_ATOMS: atom_id res chain seq x y z
N GLY A 1 1.42 -11.41 -3.72
CA GLY A 1 2.87 -11.39 -3.91
C GLY A 1 3.50 -10.63 -2.77
N ASP A 2 4.44 -9.74 -3.03
CA ASP A 2 5.29 -9.12 -2.01
C ASP A 2 5.31 -7.58 -2.00
N ILE A 3 4.36 -6.96 -2.72
CA ILE A 3 4.23 -5.50 -2.81
C ILE A 3 2.97 -5.03 -2.08
N ALA A 4 3.12 -4.25 -1.01
CA ALA A 4 1.99 -3.59 -0.34
C ALA A 4 1.72 -2.20 -0.94
N VAL A 5 0.46 -1.82 -1.11
CA VAL A 5 0.06 -0.48 -1.59
C VAL A 5 -0.49 0.36 -0.43
N ILE A 6 0.07 1.54 -0.18
CA ILE A 6 -0.49 2.51 0.76
C ILE A 6 -0.93 3.75 -0.02
N GLY A 7 -2.13 4.28 0.25
CA GLY A 7 -2.58 5.54 -0.35
C GLY A 7 -3.77 6.18 0.35
N ASN A 8 -4.08 7.42 -0.05
CA ASN A 8 -5.21 8.20 0.51
C ASN A 8 -6.43 8.11 -0.40
N GLY A 9 -7.17 7.02 -0.23
CA GLY A 9 -8.42 6.73 -0.90
C GLY A 9 -8.42 5.36 -1.56
N ALA A 10 -9.51 4.63 -1.36
CA ALA A 10 -9.73 3.31 -1.92
C ALA A 10 -9.52 3.22 -3.45
N GLY A 11 -9.91 4.25 -4.21
CA GLY A 11 -9.68 4.27 -5.66
C GLY A 11 -8.19 4.27 -6.03
N LEU A 12 -7.38 5.02 -5.28
CA LEU A 12 -5.95 5.15 -5.53
C LEU A 12 -5.20 3.87 -5.16
N THR A 13 -5.59 3.24 -4.04
CA THR A 13 -4.99 1.98 -3.60
C THR A 13 -5.35 0.84 -4.54
N LEU A 14 -6.63 0.69 -4.92
CA LEU A 14 -7.07 -0.35 -5.85
C LEU A 14 -6.45 -0.17 -7.25
N THR A 15 -6.38 1.05 -7.76
CA THR A 15 -5.69 1.34 -9.03
C THR A 15 -4.20 0.98 -8.96
N GLY A 16 -3.55 1.22 -7.82
CA GLY A 16 -2.17 0.78 -7.59
C GLY A 16 -2.01 -0.74 -7.64
N MET A 17 -2.95 -1.48 -7.04
CA MET A 17 -2.97 -2.95 -7.09
C MET A 17 -3.13 -3.45 -8.53
N ASP A 18 -4.05 -2.85 -9.29
CA ASP A 18 -4.26 -3.17 -10.71
C ASP A 18 -3.02 -2.86 -11.55
N MET A 19 -2.36 -1.73 -11.30
CA MET A 19 -1.12 -1.34 -12.00
C MET A 19 0.01 -2.34 -11.75
N ILE A 20 0.17 -2.81 -10.50
CA ILE A 20 1.16 -3.84 -10.15
C ILE A 20 0.86 -5.12 -10.94
N LYS A 21 -0.40 -5.58 -10.94
CA LYS A 21 -0.81 -6.77 -11.70
C LYS A 21 -0.60 -6.61 -13.20
N PHE A 22 -0.95 -5.45 -13.76
CA PHE A 22 -0.80 -5.16 -15.18
C PHE A 22 0.67 -5.25 -15.65
N HIS A 23 1.63 -4.89 -14.78
CA HIS A 23 3.06 -4.99 -15.07
C HIS A 23 3.69 -6.32 -14.64
N GLY A 24 2.88 -7.35 -14.34
CA GLY A 24 3.34 -8.69 -14.00
C GLY A 24 3.86 -8.87 -12.57
N GLY A 25 3.72 -7.86 -11.72
CA GLY A 25 3.91 -8.00 -10.29
C GLY A 25 2.67 -8.59 -9.63
N GLU A 26 2.81 -9.11 -8.41
CA GLU A 26 1.65 -9.57 -7.64
C GLU A 26 1.56 -8.81 -6.33
N PRO A 27 0.54 -7.96 -6.13
CA PRO A 27 0.40 -7.23 -4.88
C PRO A 27 0.12 -8.18 -3.71
N ALA A 28 0.58 -7.81 -2.52
CA ALA A 28 0.40 -8.55 -1.29
C ALA A 28 -0.85 -8.11 -0.53
N THR A 29 -1.01 -6.81 -0.37
CA THR A 29 -2.09 -6.18 0.40
C THR A 29 -2.17 -4.70 0.06
N PHE A 30 -3.23 -4.02 0.52
CA PHE A 30 -3.32 -2.57 0.46
C PHE A 30 -3.79 -1.99 1.79
N LEU A 31 -3.50 -0.72 2.01
CA LEU A 31 -3.97 0.04 3.17
C LEU A 31 -4.34 1.46 2.75
N ASP A 32 -5.62 1.79 2.94
CA ASP A 32 -6.13 3.15 2.75
C ASP A 32 -5.97 3.93 4.06
N ILE A 33 -5.22 5.04 4.01
CA ILE A 33 -5.01 5.93 5.17
C ILE A 33 -6.02 7.09 5.22
N GLY A 34 -6.95 7.17 4.26
CA GLY A 34 -8.00 8.19 4.19
C GLY A 34 -7.48 9.58 3.82
N GLY A 35 -8.38 10.58 3.85
CA GLY A 35 -8.02 11.98 3.58
C GLY A 35 -7.28 12.61 4.76
N GLY A 36 -5.97 12.84 4.61
CA GLY A 36 -5.13 13.47 5.63
C GLY A 36 -4.04 12.54 6.15
N ALA A 37 -3.00 12.33 5.34
CA ALA A 37 -1.82 11.55 5.73
C ALA A 37 -0.92 12.38 6.65
N SER A 38 -1.09 12.25 7.96
CA SER A 38 -0.12 12.79 8.92
C SER A 38 1.14 11.91 8.97
N GLU A 39 2.25 12.47 9.44
CA GLU A 39 3.49 11.71 9.64
C GLU A 39 3.26 10.49 10.55
N GLU A 40 2.44 10.64 11.58
CA GLU A 40 2.09 9.56 12.51
C GLU A 40 1.29 8.46 11.79
N SER A 41 0.31 8.82 10.97
CA SER A 41 -0.50 7.87 10.19
C SER A 41 0.37 7.10 9.19
N ILE A 42 1.34 7.75 8.53
CA ILE A 42 2.28 7.10 7.63
C ILE A 42 3.19 6.13 8.40
N LYS A 43 3.76 6.54 9.55
CA LYS A 43 4.57 5.66 10.38
C LYS A 43 3.80 4.42 10.85
N LYS A 44 2.55 4.60 11.27
CA LYS A 44 1.69 3.50 11.75
C LYS A 44 1.34 2.54 10.63
N SER A 45 0.97 3.06 9.45
CA SER A 45 0.65 2.23 8.28
C SER A 45 1.86 1.43 7.79
N LEU A 46 3.05 2.05 7.72
CA LEU A 46 4.30 1.35 7.39
C LEU A 46 4.57 0.20 8.36
N ASN A 47 4.47 0.44 9.68
CA ASN A 47 4.65 -0.61 10.67
C ASN A 47 3.63 -1.75 10.50
N ILE A 48 2.37 -1.46 10.14
CA ILE A 48 1.36 -2.50 9.92
C ILE A 48 1.72 -3.36 8.69
N VAL A 49 1.99 -2.73 7.54
CA VAL A 49 2.23 -3.48 6.30
C VAL A 49 3.57 -4.22 6.32
N LEU A 50 4.61 -3.68 6.96
CA LEU A 50 5.91 -4.33 7.06
C LEU A 50 5.91 -5.53 8.02
N ASN A 51 4.93 -5.63 8.93
CA ASN A 51 4.73 -6.82 9.77
C ASN A 51 3.93 -7.93 9.05
N TYR A 52 3.41 -7.66 7.84
CA TYR A 52 2.76 -8.69 7.04
C TYR A 52 3.84 -9.48 6.29
N GLU A 53 4.08 -10.73 6.73
CA GLU A 53 5.19 -11.60 6.28
C GLU A 53 5.46 -11.63 4.76
N PRO A 54 4.45 -11.62 3.87
CA PRO A 54 4.70 -11.61 2.43
C PRO A 54 5.34 -10.32 1.91
N VAL A 55 5.22 -9.19 2.61
CA VAL A 55 5.59 -7.86 2.13
C VAL A 55 7.10 -7.65 2.17
N LYS A 56 7.67 -7.29 1.02
CA LYS A 56 9.07 -6.89 0.85
C LYS A 56 9.23 -5.48 0.30
N VAL A 57 8.21 -4.98 -0.38
CA VAL A 57 8.18 -3.65 -1.01
C VAL A 57 6.90 -2.94 -0.61
N VAL A 58 7.01 -1.64 -0.33
CA VAL A 58 5.86 -0.76 -0.12
C VAL A 58 5.79 0.25 -1.26
N PHE A 59 4.70 0.24 -2.01
CA PHE A 59 4.33 1.25 -2.98
C PHE A 59 3.47 2.30 -2.30
N LEU A 60 4.05 3.48 -2.03
CA LEU A 60 3.37 4.59 -1.38
C LEU A 60 2.87 5.59 -2.43
N ASN A 61 1.56 5.80 -2.48
CA ASN A 61 0.89 6.69 -3.43
C ASN A 61 -0.05 7.63 -2.68
N VAL A 62 0.44 8.81 -2.33
CA VAL A 62 -0.23 9.83 -1.48
C VAL A 62 -0.41 11.15 -2.20
#